data_AF-A0A914R5X0-F1
#
_entry.id   AF-A0A914R5X0-F1
#
_cell.length_a   1.000
_cell.length_b   1.000
_cell.length_c   1.000
_cell.angle_alpha   90.00
_cell.angle_beta   90.00
_cell.angle_gamma   90.00
#
_symmetry.space_group_name_H-M   'P 1'
#
loop_
_entity.id
_entity.type
_entity.pdbx_description
1 polymer ?
#
loop_
_entity_poly.entity_id
_entity_poly.type
_entity_poly.pdbx_seq_one_letter_code
_entity_poly.pdbx_strand_id
1 'polypeptide(L)'
;MNFGGIGVVIGHEITHGFDDRGRLYDNLGNIRQWWDNATIEKFESKAQCIEDQYSAYILDQISMRINGRSTKVVKFEFRLNELGENIADNGGLKQAYRAYKKYDKTHPAYPRLPGVNFTHDQLFFLNYAQVG
;
A
#
# COMPACT_ATOMS: atom_id res chain seq x y z
N MET A 1 0.70 15.89 -10.16
CA MET A 1 -0.61 15.34 -9.76
C MET A 1 -0.78 13.92 -10.25
N ASN A 2 -0.73 13.61 -11.55
CA ASN A 2 -0.88 12.24 -12.09
C ASN A 2 -0.12 11.14 -11.33
N PHE A 3 1.15 11.36 -10.96
CA PHE A 3 1.92 10.38 -10.19
C PHE A 3 1.35 10.08 -8.80
N GLY A 4 0.75 11.06 -8.12
CA GLY A 4 0.13 10.90 -6.79
C GLY A 4 -1.27 10.28 -6.83
N GLY A 5 -1.93 10.30 -8.00
CA GLY A 5 -3.21 9.63 -8.24
C GLY A 5 -3.00 8.30 -8.98
N ILE A 6 -3.19 8.31 -10.30
CA ILE A 6 -3.09 7.10 -11.13
C ILE A 6 -1.74 6.38 -11.03
N GLY A 7 -0.64 7.12 -10.79
CA GLY A 7 0.68 6.50 -10.58
C GLY A 7 0.72 5.60 -9.34
N VAL A 8 0.01 5.98 -8.28
CA VAL A 8 -0.09 5.15 -7.06
C VAL A 8 -0.95 3.92 -7.33
N VAL A 9 -2.09 4.07 -7.99
CA VAL A 9 -2.97 2.95 -8.38
C VAL A 9 -2.21 1.92 -9.22
N ILE A 10 -1.46 2.36 -10.24
CA ILE A 10 -0.64 1.45 -11.05
C ILE A 10 0.39 0.72 -10.18
N GLY A 11 1.07 1.42 -9.27
CA GLY A 11 2.03 0.81 -8.36
C GLY A 11 1.40 -0.17 -7.37
N HIS A 12 0.17 0.11 -6.92
CA HIS A 12 -0.62 -0.75 -6.04
C HIS A 12 -0.95 -2.08 -6.75
N GLU A 13 -1.53 -2.03 -7.96
CA GLU A 13 -1.84 -3.22 -8.75
C GLU A 13 -0.60 -4.07 -9.10
N ILE A 14 0.53 -3.40 -9.40
CA ILE A 14 1.80 -4.12 -9.63
C ILE A 14 2.25 -4.81 -8.34
N THR A 15 2.08 -4.17 -7.19
CA THR A 15 2.52 -4.71 -5.90
C THR A 15 1.68 -5.90 -5.47
N HIS A 16 0.40 -5.99 -5.86
CA HIS A 16 -0.41 -7.19 -5.63
C HIS A 16 0.19 -8.46 -6.21
N GLY A 17 0.91 -8.39 -7.33
CA GLY A 17 1.65 -9.54 -7.86
C GLY A 17 2.76 -10.07 -6.93
N PHE A 18 3.08 -9.34 -5.86
CA PHE A 18 4.16 -9.65 -4.92
C PHE A 18 3.74 -9.52 -3.45
N ASP A 19 2.44 -9.40 -3.17
CA ASP A 19 1.93 -9.37 -1.79
C ASP A 19 1.93 -10.77 -1.15
N ASP A 20 1.32 -10.92 0.02
CA ASP A 20 1.30 -12.18 0.76
C ASP A 20 0.68 -13.35 -0.01
N ARG A 21 -0.23 -13.06 -0.96
CA ARG A 21 -0.88 -14.04 -1.85
C ARG A 21 -0.23 -14.08 -3.23
N GLY A 22 -0.01 -12.92 -3.84
CA GLY A 22 0.54 -12.79 -5.18
C GLY A 22 1.92 -13.44 -5.32
N ARG A 23 2.76 -13.37 -4.28
CA ARG A 23 4.08 -14.03 -4.25
C ARG A 23 4.01 -15.55 -4.47
N LEU A 24 2.86 -16.19 -4.27
CA LEU A 24 2.69 -17.64 -4.45
C LEU A 24 2.53 -18.02 -5.92
N TYR A 25 2.27 -17.04 -6.80
CA TYR A 25 2.05 -17.23 -8.21
C TYR A 25 3.31 -16.89 -9.00
N ASP A 26 3.72 -17.76 -9.91
CA ASP A 26 4.80 -17.46 -10.84
C ASP A 26 4.34 -16.52 -11.97
N ASN A 27 5.25 -16.18 -12.89
CA ASN A 27 4.97 -15.27 -14.00
C ASN A 27 3.91 -15.78 -15.00
N LEU A 28 3.50 -17.04 -14.91
CA LEU A 28 2.44 -17.63 -15.72
C LEU A 28 1.13 -17.77 -14.94
N GLY A 29 1.09 -17.37 -13.67
CA GLY A 29 -0.06 -17.50 -12.80
C GLY A 29 -0.22 -18.89 -12.18
N ASN A 30 0.84 -19.72 -12.14
CA ASN A 30 0.79 -21.01 -11.45
C ASN A 30 1.19 -20.87 -9.98
N ILE A 31 0.50 -21.58 -9.09
CA ILE A 31 0.90 -21.67 -7.68
C ILE A 31 2.19 -22.49 -7.60
N ARG A 32 3.30 -21.83 -7.27
CA ARG A 32 4.61 -22.45 -7.16
C ARG A 32 5.48 -21.63 -6.21
N GLN A 33 6.24 -22.28 -5.34
CA GLN A 33 7.30 -21.58 -4.60
C GLN A 33 8.47 -21.28 -5.56
N TRP A 34 8.55 -20.03 -6.02
CA TRP A 34 9.63 -19.54 -6.90
C TRP A 34 10.64 -18.63 -6.18
N TRP A 35 10.42 -18.36 -4.88
CA TRP A 35 11.37 -17.69 -4.00
C TRP A 35 12.17 -18.70 -3.18
N ASP A 36 13.44 -18.39 -2.93
CA ASP A 36 14.23 -19.11 -1.94
C ASP A 36 13.72 -18.85 -0.52
N ASN A 37 14.05 -19.76 0.41
CA ASN A 37 13.58 -19.68 1.79
C ASN A 37 14.08 -18.41 2.50
N ALA A 38 15.27 -17.92 2.17
CA ALA A 38 15.84 -16.72 2.78
C ALA A 38 15.07 -15.45 2.38
N THR A 39 14.54 -15.41 1.16
CA THR A 39 13.70 -14.33 0.65
C THR A 39 12.32 -14.37 1.28
N ILE A 40 11.75 -15.56 1.45
CA ILE A 40 10.46 -15.74 2.13
C ILE A 40 10.55 -15.26 3.58
N GLU A 41 11.57 -15.66 4.33
CA GLU A 41 11.76 -15.22 5.72
C GLU A 41 11.88 -13.70 5.85
N LYS A 42 12.65 -13.06 4.95
CA LYS A 42 12.79 -11.60 4.91
C LYS A 42 11.48 -10.90 4.52
N PHE A 43 10.70 -11.49 3.64
CA PHE A 43 9.40 -10.97 3.25
C PHE A 43 8.44 -11.02 4.44
N GLU A 44 8.32 -12.17 5.10
CA GLU A 44 7.43 -12.38 6.25
C GLU A 44 7.78 -11.44 7.40
N SER A 45 9.08 -11.24 7.68
CA SER A 45 9.51 -10.26 8.69
C SER A 45 9.09 -8.82 8.36
N LYS A 46 9.10 -8.42 7.08
CA LYS A 46 8.66 -7.08 6.65
C LYS A 46 7.14 -6.96 6.61
N ALA A 47 6.45 -8.01 6.19
CA ALA A 47 4.98 -8.06 6.21
C ALA A 47 4.46 -7.96 7.64
N GLN A 48 5.11 -8.63 8.60
CA GLN A 48 4.76 -8.53 10.02
C GLN A 48 4.82 -7.10 10.53
N CYS A 49 5.83 -6.32 10.12
CA CYS A 49 5.92 -4.90 10.51
C CYS A 49 4.70 -4.09 10.03
N ILE A 50 4.20 -4.37 8.83
CA ILE A 50 3.00 -3.71 8.29
C ILE A 50 1.76 -4.19 9.05
N GLU A 51 1.65 -5.50 9.28
CA GLU A 51 0.55 -6.08 10.06
C GLU A 51 0.47 -5.47 11.47
N ASP A 52 1.61 -5.36 12.17
CA ASP A 52 1.70 -4.82 13.52
C ASP A 52 1.31 -3.34 13.56
N GLN A 53 1.76 -2.56 12.58
CA GLN A 53 1.39 -1.15 12.45
C GLN A 53 -0.12 -1.00 12.29
N TYR A 54 -0.72 -1.72 11.34
CA TYR A 54 -2.13 -1.53 11.01
C TYR A 54 -3.06 -2.13 12.07
N SER A 55 -2.63 -3.18 12.76
CA SER A 55 -3.36 -3.78 13.89
C SER A 55 -3.46 -2.86 15.10
N ALA A 56 -2.63 -1.82 15.18
CA ALA A 56 -2.66 -0.82 16.24
C ALA A 56 -3.66 0.31 16.01
N TYR A 57 -4.22 0.46 14.80
CA TYR A 57 -5.24 1.48 14.53
C TYR A 57 -6.57 1.07 15.16
N ILE A 58 -7.10 1.94 16.01
CA ILE A 58 -8.44 1.81 16.60
C ILE A 58 -9.33 2.85 15.93
N LEU A 59 -10.35 2.37 15.21
CA LEU A 59 -11.38 3.23 14.64
C LEU A 59 -12.53 3.33 15.64
N ASP A 60 -12.54 4.39 16.45
CA ASP A 60 -13.57 4.62 17.49
C ASP A 60 -14.99 4.62 16.90
N GLN A 61 -15.14 5.00 15.63
CA GLN A 61 -16.41 5.04 14.89
C GLN A 61 -16.94 3.65 14.50
N ILE A 62 -16.09 2.62 14.48
CA ILE A 62 -16.46 1.21 14.25
C ILE A 62 -16.47 0.46 15.59
N SER A 63 -16.80 1.15 16.69
CA SER A 63 -17.20 0.52 17.96
C SER A 63 -18.54 -0.21 17.80
N MET A 64 -18.59 -1.22 16.91
CA MET A 64 -19.70 -2.16 16.84
C MET A 64 -19.64 -3.04 18.09
N ARG A 65 -20.27 -2.57 19.17
CA ARG A 65 -20.75 -3.44 20.25
C ARG A 65 -21.86 -4.31 19.65
N ILE A 66 -21.49 -5.44 19.06
CA ILE A 66 -22.45 -6.52 18.78
C ILE A 66 -22.84 -7.11 20.14
N ASN A 67 -24.14 -7.01 20.44
CA ASN A 67 -24.74 -7.45 21.68
C ASN A 67 -24.30 -8.87 22.09
N GLY A 68 -24.05 -9.01 23.40
CA GLY A 68 -23.95 -10.19 24.25
C GLY A 68 -23.86 -11.59 23.61
N ARG A 69 -22.78 -12.29 23.95
CA ARG A 69 -22.54 -13.75 23.90
C ARG A 69 -21.75 -14.37 22.75
N SER A 70 -21.28 -13.61 21.77
CA SER A 70 -20.33 -14.14 20.77
C SER A 70 -19.28 -13.11 20.36
N THR A 71 -18.48 -12.63 21.31
CA THR A 71 -17.24 -11.90 20.99
C THR A 71 -16.14 -12.90 20.58
N LYS A 72 -16.33 -13.56 19.43
CA LYS A 72 -15.17 -13.80 18.58
C LYS A 72 -14.94 -12.47 17.90
N VAL A 73 -13.86 -11.82 18.30
CA VAL A 73 -13.39 -10.61 17.62
C VAL A 73 -13.41 -10.90 16.11
N VAL A 74 -14.05 -10.03 15.33
CA VAL A 74 -13.89 -9.99 13.87
C VAL A 74 -12.46 -9.51 13.60
N LYS A 75 -11.47 -10.35 13.96
CA LYS A 75 -10.04 -10.08 13.85
C LYS A 75 -9.33 -11.09 12.96
N PHE A 76 -9.96 -12.25 12.71
CA PHE A 76 -9.25 -13.37 12.10
C PHE A 76 -9.46 -13.49 10.59
N GLU A 77 -10.57 -12.98 10.05
CA GLU A 77 -10.87 -13.09 8.60
C GLU A 77 -10.72 -11.76 7.84
N PHE A 78 -10.67 -10.64 8.57
CA PHE A 78 -10.29 -9.33 8.05
C PHE A 78 -8.77 -9.32 7.73
N ARG A 79 -7.91 -9.77 8.67
CA ARG A 79 -6.44 -9.68 8.60
C ARG A 79 -5.76 -10.11 7.30
N LEU A 80 -6.23 -11.17 6.62
CA LEU A 80 -5.60 -11.65 5.40
C LEU A 80 -6.04 -10.89 4.15
N ASN A 81 -7.15 -10.16 4.18
CA ASN A 81 -7.56 -9.30 3.08
C ASN A 81 -6.91 -7.91 3.22
N GLU A 82 -6.77 -7.37 4.43
CA GLU A 82 -6.10 -6.06 4.59
C GLU A 82 -4.57 -6.12 4.42
N LEU A 83 -3.90 -7.22 4.79
CA LEU A 83 -2.43 -7.23 4.74
C LEU A 83 -1.92 -7.06 3.30
N GLY A 84 -2.52 -7.73 2.33
CA GLY A 84 -2.20 -7.60 0.91
C GLY A 84 -2.42 -6.18 0.40
N GLU A 85 -3.58 -5.59 0.69
CA GLU A 85 -3.92 -4.20 0.35
C GLU A 85 -2.97 -3.19 1.01
N ASN A 86 -2.64 -3.37 2.30
CA ASN A 86 -1.70 -2.50 3.01
C ASN A 86 -0.28 -2.60 2.44
N ILE A 87 0.17 -3.80 2.04
CA ILE A 87 1.43 -3.99 1.32
C ILE A 87 1.37 -3.29 -0.03
N ALA A 88 0.26 -3.43 -0.76
CA ALA A 88 0.04 -2.84 -2.08
C ALA A 88 0.02 -1.30 -2.03
N ASP A 89 -0.68 -0.69 -1.08
CA ASP A 89 -0.72 0.76 -0.87
C ASP A 89 0.65 1.33 -0.55
N ASN A 90 1.35 0.74 0.42
CA ASN A 90 2.68 1.19 0.81
C ASN A 90 3.70 1.00 -0.33
N GLY A 91 3.59 -0.12 -1.05
CA GLY A 91 4.42 -0.41 -2.22
C GLY A 91 4.15 0.57 -3.37
N GLY A 92 2.90 0.76 -3.72
CA GLY A 92 2.44 1.61 -4.81
C GLY A 92 2.80 3.07 -4.59
N LEU A 93 2.54 3.61 -3.40
CA LEU A 93 2.91 4.99 -3.05
C LEU A 93 4.42 5.20 -3.16
N LYS A 94 5.22 4.26 -2.64
CA LYS A 94 6.69 4.32 -2.70
C LYS A 94 7.21 4.25 -4.13
N GLN A 95 6.65 3.37 -4.96
CA GLN A 95 7.03 3.22 -6.36
C GLN A 95 6.66 4.47 -7.17
N ALA A 96 5.45 4.98 -7.00
CA ALA A 96 4.95 6.17 -7.66
C ALA A 96 5.78 7.42 -7.30
N TYR A 97 6.14 7.59 -6.02
CA TYR A 97 6.99 8.69 -5.59
C TYR A 97 8.39 8.60 -6.18
N ARG A 98 8.99 7.40 -6.21
CA ARG A 98 10.29 7.18 -6.88
C ARG A 98 10.23 7.50 -8.38
N ALA A 99 9.16 7.09 -9.06
CA ALA A 99 8.94 7.39 -10.47
C ALA A 99 8.80 8.91 -10.69
N TYR A 100 8.03 9.59 -9.83
CA TYR A 100 7.93 11.05 -9.84
C TYR A 100 9.28 11.73 -9.66
N LYS A 101 10.09 11.35 -8.65
CA LYS A 101 11.42 11.95 -8.45
C LYS A 101 12.39 11.65 -9.59
N LYS A 102 12.26 10.50 -10.25
CA LYS A 102 13.05 10.22 -11.46
C LYS A 102 12.64 11.14 -12.61
N TYR A 103 11.34 11.33 -12.81
CA TYR A 103 10.80 12.24 -13.83
C TYR A 103 11.22 13.69 -13.58
N ASP A 104 11.10 14.17 -12.33
CA ASP A 104 11.45 15.51 -11.86
C ASP A 104 12.94 15.85 -12.10
N LYS A 105 13.82 14.85 -12.07
CA LYS A 105 15.25 15.03 -12.36
C LYS A 105 15.57 15.17 -13.85
N THR A 106 14.73 14.62 -14.72
CA THR A 106 15.01 14.55 -16.17
C THR A 106 14.14 15.51 -16.99
N HIS A 107 13.23 16.26 -16.35
CA HIS A 107 12.32 17.18 -17.00
C HIS A 107 12.35 18.55 -16.32
N PRO A 108 12.03 19.64 -17.04
CA PRO A 108 11.88 20.95 -16.44
C PRO A 108 10.81 20.96 -15.34
N ALA A 109 11.07 21.69 -14.26
CA ALA A 109 10.10 21.85 -13.19
C ALA A 109 8.84 22.57 -13.71
N TYR A 110 7.67 22.04 -13.38
CA TYR A 110 6.40 22.72 -13.66
C TYR A 110 6.26 23.95 -12.75
N PRO A 111 5.53 24.99 -13.19
CA PRO A 111 5.11 26.07 -12.29
C PRO A 111 4.37 25.52 -11.08
N ARG A 112 4.49 26.20 -9.93
CA ARG A 112 3.66 25.88 -8.76
C ARG A 112 2.20 26.23 -9.05
N LEU A 113 1.29 25.50 -8.41
CA LEU A 113 -0.14 25.77 -8.56
C LEU A 113 -0.48 27.17 -8.01
N PRO A 114 -1.24 27.99 -8.76
CA PRO A 114 -1.70 29.28 -8.26
C PRO A 114 -2.69 29.08 -7.11
N GLY A 115 -2.68 29.99 -6.13
CA GLY A 115 -3.63 29.99 -5.02
C GLY A 115 -3.32 29.03 -3.86
N VAL A 116 -2.27 28.20 -3.97
CA VAL A 116 -1.80 27.33 -2.89
C VAL A 116 -0.28 27.42 -2.72
N ASN A 117 0.20 27.45 -1.49
CA ASN A 117 1.64 27.52 -1.19
C ASN A 117 2.21 26.14 -0.85
N PHE A 118 2.08 25.20 -1.79
CA PHE A 118 2.62 23.85 -1.66
C PHE A 118 3.73 23.58 -2.69
N THR A 119 4.73 22.80 -2.28
CA THR A 119 5.73 22.24 -3.21
C THR A 119 5.11 21.12 -4.05
N HIS A 120 5.73 20.77 -5.17
CA HIS A 120 5.26 19.62 -5.98
C HIS A 120 5.35 18.29 -5.23
N ASP A 121 6.32 18.13 -4.33
CA ASP A 121 6.40 16.99 -3.41
C ASP A 121 5.19 16.95 -2.45
N GLN A 122 4.80 18.10 -1.86
CA GLN A 122 3.61 18.17 -1.01
C GLN A 122 2.32 17.91 -1.79
N LEU A 123 2.23 18.46 -3.01
CA LEU A 123 1.08 18.22 -3.89
C LEU A 123 0.97 16.76 -4.34
N PHE A 124 2.08 16.02 -4.42
CA PHE A 124 2.04 14.58 -4.68
C PHE A 124 1.29 13.85 -3.55
N PHE A 125 1.70 14.06 -2.30
CA PHE A 125 1.08 13.38 -1.15
C PHE A 125 -0.34 13.88 -0.86
N LEU A 126 -0.60 15.17 -1.08
CA LEU A 126 -1.94 15.73 -0.95
C LEU A 126 -2.91 15.12 -1.98
N ASN A 127 -2.45 14.94 -3.23
CA ASN A 127 -3.27 14.31 -4.25
C ASN A 127 -3.53 12.82 -3.95
N TYR A 128 -2.54 12.09 -3.45
CA TYR A 128 -2.73 10.71 -2.99
C TYR A 128 -3.81 10.63 -1.90
N ALA A 129 -3.72 11.48 -0.88
CA ALA A 129 -4.68 11.52 0.23
C ALA A 129 -6.11 11.97 -0.17
N GLN A 130 -6.31 12.50 -1.38
CA GLN A 130 -7.64 12.87 -1.90
C GLN A 130 -8.28 11.76 -2.75
N VAL A 131 -7.48 10.79 -3.22
CA VAL A 131 -7.95 9.66 -4.02
C VAL A 131 -8.30 8.47 -3.14
N GLY A 132 -7.50 8.25 -2.09
CA GLY A 132 -7.73 7.21 -1.06
C GLY A 132 -8.75 7.58 -0.02
#